data_AF-A0A6L6L8Q4-F1
#
_entry.id   AF-A0A6L6L8Q4-F1
#
_cell.length_a   1.000
_cell.length_b   1.000
_cell.length_c   1.000
_cell.angle_alpha   90.00
_cell.angle_beta   90.00
_cell.angle_gamma   90.00
#
_symmetry.space_group_name_H-M   'P 1'
#
loop_
_entity.id
_entity.type
_entity.pdbx_description
1 polymer ?
#
loop_
_entity_poly.entity_id
_entity_poly.type
_entity_poly.pdbx_seq_one_letter_code
_entity_poly.pdbx_strand_id
1 'polypeptide(L)'
;MLNEDQIIKKLYDQVKIFKDHMMRKEYLQAVLCADQASMVVMCLDMGEEVRAELFGVRDKNNPVIGLIDEAQYIKALDWCIFHGFSHTVHTFENVIKKEH
;
A
#
# COMPACT_ATOMS: atom_id res chain seq x y z
N MET A 1 -7.38 2.94 25.35
CA MET A 1 -7.26 2.01 24.20
C MET A 1 -8.40 2.30 23.27
N LEU A 2 -8.16 2.17 21.96
CA LEU A 2 -9.24 2.22 20.98
C LEU A 2 -10.04 0.91 21.07
N ASN A 3 -11.35 0.96 20.83
CA ASN A 3 -12.14 -0.24 20.58
C ASN A 3 -12.01 -0.69 19.11
N GLU A 4 -12.56 -1.85 18.78
CA GLU A 4 -12.51 -2.44 17.45
C GLU A 4 -13.05 -1.49 16.36
N ASP A 5 -14.23 -0.91 16.57
CA ASP A 5 -14.84 0.05 15.64
C ASP A 5 -13.95 1.27 15.37
N GLN A 6 -13.27 1.77 16.41
CA GLN A 6 -12.36 2.90 16.30
C GLN A 6 -11.08 2.54 15.54
N ILE A 7 -10.60 1.30 15.68
CA ILE A 7 -9.44 0.79 14.94
C ILE A 7 -9.81 0.65 13.47
N ILE A 8 -10.95 0.01 13.17
CA ILE A 8 -11.48 -0.13 11.81
C ILE A 8 -11.64 1.24 11.18
N LYS A 9 -12.32 2.18 11.84
CA LYS A 9 -12.48 3.54 11.30
C LYS A 9 -11.14 4.20 10.95
N LYS A 10 -10.15 4.13 11.86
CA LYS A 10 -8.83 4.70 11.62
C LYS A 10 -8.07 4.01 10.48
N LEU A 11 -8.31 2.73 10.26
CA LEU A 11 -7.75 1.98 9.14
C LEU A 11 -8.34 2.47 7.81
N TYR A 12 -9.66 2.66 7.72
CA TYR A 12 -10.28 3.23 6.52
C TYR A 12 -9.92 4.71 6.32
N ASP A 13 -9.64 5.47 7.40
CA ASP A 13 -9.10 6.82 7.29
C ASP A 13 -7.72 6.84 6.60
N GLN A 14 -6.92 5.77 6.72
CA GLN A 14 -5.62 5.65 6.00
C GLN A 14 -5.81 5.68 4.48
N VAL A 15 -6.92 5.16 3.95
CA VAL A 15 -7.21 5.21 2.51
C VAL A 15 -7.26 6.66 2.01
N LYS A 16 -7.91 7.54 2.78
CA LYS A 16 -8.02 8.96 2.43
C LYS A 16 -6.66 9.64 2.56
N ILE A 17 -5.93 9.36 3.64
CA ILE A 17 -4.60 9.93 3.90
C ILE A 17 -3.62 9.52 2.79
N PHE A 18 -3.64 8.25 2.37
CA PHE A 18 -2.87 7.76 1.22
C PHE A 18 -3.15 8.57 -0.05
N LYS A 19 -4.43 8.75 -0.39
CA LYS A 19 -4.85 9.53 -1.58
C LYS A 19 -4.40 10.98 -1.48
N ASP A 20 -4.52 11.61 -0.31
CA ASP A 20 -4.07 12.98 -0.08
C ASP A 20 -2.55 13.11 -0.27
N HIS A 21 -1.75 12.17 0.26
CA HIS A 21 -0.30 12.13 0.05
C HIS A 21 0.07 11.91 -1.43
N MET A 22 -0.61 10.98 -2.11
CA MET A 22 -0.42 10.75 -3.54
C MET A 22 -0.73 11.99 -4.38
N MET A 23 -1.81 12.72 -4.07
CA MET A 23 -2.16 13.98 -4.75
C MET A 23 -1.09 15.06 -4.55
N ARG A 24 -0.48 15.12 -3.36
CA ARG A 24 0.60 16.07 -3.02
C ARG A 24 1.98 15.61 -3.49
N LYS A 25 2.10 14.41 -4.07
CA LYS A 25 3.37 13.76 -4.46
C LYS A 25 4.30 13.51 -3.28
N GLU A 26 3.74 13.34 -2.09
CA GLU A 26 4.44 12.96 -0.85
C GLU A 26 4.60 11.43 -0.82
N TYR A 27 5.41 10.90 -1.75
CA TYR A 27 5.44 9.46 -2.04
C TYR A 27 5.92 8.59 -0.88
N LEU A 28 6.91 9.05 -0.10
CA LEU A 28 7.37 8.33 1.09
C LEU A 28 6.25 8.20 2.12
N GLN A 29 5.53 9.29 2.37
CA GLN A 29 4.40 9.32 3.30
C GLN A 29 3.25 8.43 2.80
N ALA A 30 2.99 8.42 1.48
CA ALA A 30 2.00 7.53 0.89
C ALA A 30 2.37 6.04 1.08
N VAL A 31 3.63 5.65 0.82
CA VAL A 31 4.10 4.27 1.04
C VAL A 31 3.97 3.88 2.51
N LEU A 32 4.48 4.72 3.43
CA LEU A 32 4.41 4.44 4.87
C LEU A 32 2.96 4.33 5.36
N CYS A 33 2.04 5.13 4.82
CA CYS A 33 0.61 5.04 5.14
C CYS A 33 -0.01 3.71 4.71
N ALA A 34 0.30 3.24 3.49
CA ALA A 34 -0.17 1.95 2.99
C ALA A 34 0.44 0.77 3.76
N ASP A 35 1.74 0.82 4.04
CA ASP A 35 2.44 -0.21 4.81
C ASP A 35 1.90 -0.28 6.25
N GLN A 36 1.63 0.87 6.89
CA GLN A 36 1.00 0.92 8.20
C GLN A 36 -0.38 0.26 8.20
N ALA A 37 -1.22 0.55 7.20
CA ALA A 37 -2.52 -0.10 7.07
C ALA A 37 -2.37 -1.62 6.91
N SER A 38 -1.42 -2.07 6.10
CA SER A 38 -1.14 -3.49 5.88
C SER A 38 -0.67 -4.19 7.17
N MET A 39 0.22 -3.54 7.92
CA MET A 39 0.71 -4.04 9.20
C MET A 39 -0.40 -4.15 10.25
N VAL A 40 -1.33 -3.19 10.30
CA VAL A 40 -2.48 -3.25 11.22
C VAL A 40 -3.40 -4.43 10.86
N VAL A 41 -3.75 -4.58 9.58
CA VAL A 41 -4.56 -5.71 9.08
C VAL A 41 -3.92 -7.04 9.48
N MET A 42 -2.61 -7.19 9.27
CA MET A 42 -1.87 -8.40 9.62
C MET A 42 -1.81 -8.64 11.13
N CYS A 43 -1.41 -7.63 11.92
CA CYS A 43 -1.21 -7.78 13.37
C CYS A 43 -2.49 -8.02 14.15
N LEU A 44 -3.65 -7.61 13.61
CA LEU A 44 -4.95 -7.83 14.22
C LEU A 44 -5.70 -9.03 13.65
N ASP A 45 -5.05 -9.81 12.78
CA ASP A 45 -5.66 -10.97 12.10
C ASP A 45 -7.02 -10.65 11.48
N MET A 46 -7.10 -9.49 10.81
CA MET A 46 -8.34 -9.06 10.19
C MET A 46 -8.66 -9.99 9.02
N GLY A 47 -9.94 -10.35 8.88
CA GLY A 47 -10.39 -11.32 7.88
C GLY A 47 -10.07 -10.91 6.43
N GLU A 48 -10.04 -11.92 5.54
CA GLU A 48 -9.74 -11.74 4.11
C GLU A 48 -10.66 -10.72 3.43
N GLU A 49 -11.89 -10.53 3.91
CA GLU A 49 -12.82 -9.51 3.40
C GLU A 49 -12.26 -8.09 3.55
N VAL A 50 -11.76 -7.74 4.74
CA VAL A 50 -11.17 -6.40 5.00
C VAL A 50 -9.90 -6.20 4.19
N ARG A 51 -9.08 -7.24 4.12
CA ARG A 51 -7.84 -7.22 3.33
C ARG A 51 -8.12 -7.02 1.84
N ALA A 52 -9.09 -7.75 1.30
CA ALA A 52 -9.53 -7.65 -0.09
C ALA A 52 -10.13 -6.28 -0.40
N GLU A 53 -10.91 -5.70 0.52
CA GLU A 53 -11.45 -4.35 0.32
C GLU A 53 -10.35 -3.28 0.29
N LEU A 54 -9.38 -3.36 1.20
CA LEU A 54 -8.30 -2.37 1.29
C LEU A 54 -7.29 -2.47 0.16
N PHE A 55 -6.85 -3.68 -0.20
CA PHE A 55 -5.71 -3.90 -1.08
C PHE A 55 -6.06 -4.63 -2.39
N GLY A 56 -7.32 -5.05 -2.55
CA GLY A 56 -7.76 -5.86 -3.67
C GLY A 56 -7.39 -7.33 -3.53
N VAL A 57 -7.96 -8.14 -4.42
CA VAL A 57 -7.63 -9.56 -4.56
C VAL A 57 -6.71 -9.73 -5.76
N ARG A 58 -5.62 -10.47 -5.57
CA ARG A 58 -4.71 -10.81 -6.68
C ARG A 58 -5.37 -11.83 -7.60
N ASP A 59 -5.69 -11.39 -8.81
CA ASP A 59 -6.19 -12.21 -9.90
C ASP A 59 -5.25 -12.04 -11.10
N LYS A 60 -4.92 -13.14 -11.77
CA LYS A 60 -4.10 -13.13 -13.00
C LYS A 60 -4.83 -12.52 -14.19
N ASN A 61 -6.16 -12.52 -14.16
CA ASN A 61 -6.98 -12.10 -15.30
C ASN A 61 -7.60 -10.70 -15.13
N ASN A 62 -7.62 -10.17 -13.91
CA ASN A 62 -8.28 -8.92 -13.59
C ASN A 62 -7.32 -7.96 -12.86
N PRO A 63 -7.46 -6.64 -13.08
CA PRO A 63 -6.73 -5.65 -12.29
C PRO A 63 -7.00 -5.83 -10.79
N VAL A 64 -5.97 -5.63 -9.97
CA VAL A 64 -6.12 -5.61 -8.51
C VAL A 64 -6.78 -4.28 -8.11
N ILE A 65 -8.02 -4.36 -7.65
CA ILE A 65 -8.81 -3.19 -7.27
C ILE A 65 -9.05 -3.22 -5.76
N GLY A 66 -8.37 -2.32 -5.05
CA GLY A 66 -8.56 -2.04 -3.63
C GLY A 66 -8.77 -0.55 -3.38
N LEU A 67 -9.19 -0.20 -2.16
CA LEU A 67 -9.31 1.20 -1.74
C LEU A 67 -7.97 1.94 -1.79
N ILE A 68 -6.87 1.24 -1.47
CA ILE A 68 -5.50 1.62 -1.78
C ILE A 68 -5.16 1.03 -3.16
N ASP A 69 -4.97 1.93 -4.12
CA ASP A 69 -4.67 1.58 -5.51
C ASP A 69 -3.24 1.03 -5.62
N GLU A 70 -3.10 -0.24 -6.04
CA GLU A 70 -1.81 -0.93 -6.14
C GLU A 70 -0.87 -0.24 -7.14
N ALA A 71 -1.39 0.29 -8.26
CA ALA A 71 -0.57 0.99 -9.24
C ALA A 71 -0.01 2.31 -8.68
N GLN A 72 -0.82 3.03 -7.89
CA GLN A 72 -0.35 4.23 -7.19
C GLN A 72 0.68 3.90 -6.11
N TYR A 73 0.47 2.83 -5.35
CA TYR A 73 1.42 2.34 -4.36
C TYR A 73 2.76 1.97 -5.01
N ILE A 74 2.75 1.15 -6.07
CA ILE A 74 3.95 0.74 -6.80
C ILE A 74 4.71 1.97 -7.32
N LYS A 75 4.00 2.94 -7.91
CA LYS A 75 4.62 4.19 -8.37
C LYS A 75 5.33 4.94 -7.24
N ALA A 76 4.70 5.05 -6.07
CA ALA A 76 5.29 5.71 -4.91
C ALA A 76 6.49 4.93 -4.36
N LEU A 77 6.40 3.60 -4.36
CA LEU A 77 7.48 2.70 -3.94
C LEU A 77 8.69 2.78 -4.86
N ASP A 78 8.50 2.77 -6.18
CA ASP A 78 9.58 2.94 -7.17
C ASP A 78 10.29 4.28 -6.97
N TRP A 79 9.53 5.35 -6.70
CA TRP A 79 10.12 6.65 -6.34
C TRP A 79 10.97 6.56 -5.08
N CYS A 80 10.49 5.88 -4.03
CA CYS A 80 11.24 5.73 -2.77
C CYS A 80 12.53 4.92 -2.95
N ILE A 81 12.49 3.86 -3.76
CA ILE A 81 13.66 3.05 -4.09
C ILE A 81 14.69 3.90 -4.84
N PHE A 82 14.26 4.63 -5.87
CA PHE A 82 15.16 5.49 -6.66
C PHE A 82 15.86 6.56 -5.81
N HIS A 83 15.16 7.11 -4.81
CA HIS A 83 15.71 8.16 -3.93
C HIS A 83 16.39 7.62 -2.67
N GLY A 84 16.51 6.29 -2.51
CA GLY A 84 17.20 5.67 -1.37
C GLY A 84 16.42 5.73 -0.05
N PHE A 85 15.11 5.95 -0.09
CA PHE A 85 14.23 5.92 1.09
C PHE A 85 13.67 4.53 1.41
N SER A 86 13.85 3.57 0.49
CA SER A 86 13.49 2.17 0.72
C SER A 86 14.69 1.37 1.20
N HIS A 87 14.45 0.40 2.09
CA HIS A 87 15.44 -0.62 2.44
C HIS A 87 15.76 -1.57 1.28
N THR A 88 14.91 -1.57 0.25
CA THR A 88 15.11 -2.30 -1.00
C THR A 88 15.75 -1.38 -2.03
N VAL A 89 16.85 -1.83 -2.63
CA VAL A 89 17.56 -1.10 -3.71
C VAL A 89 17.12 -1.53 -5.12
N HIS A 90 16.22 -2.52 -5.21
CA HIS A 90 15.71 -3.06 -6.46
C HIS A 90 14.40 -2.37 -6.85
N THR A 91 14.39 -1.62 -7.96
CA THR A 91 13.17 -1.10 -8.59
C THR A 91 12.46 -2.21 -9.37
N PHE A 92 11.18 -2.01 -9.75
CA PHE A 92 10.47 -2.96 -10.63
C PHE A 92 11.26 -3.26 -11.92
N GLU A 93 11.85 -2.23 -12.53
CA GLU A 93 12.71 -2.37 -13.72
C GLU A 93 13.98 -3.20 -13.46
N ASN A 94 14.58 -3.09 -12.27
CA ASN A 94 15.78 -3.85 -11.88
C ASN A 94 15.49 -5.36 -11.73
N VAL A 95 14.23 -5.73 -11.48
CA VAL A 95 13.81 -7.13 -11.32
C VAL A 95 13.38 -7.75 -12.66
N ILE A 96 12.80 -6.94 -13.57
CA ILE A 96 12.33 -7.43 -14.89
C ILE A 96 13.47 -7.49 -15.94
N LYS A 97 14.54 -6.67 -15.83
CA LYS A 97 15.65 -6.64 -16.81
C LYS A 97 16.81 -7.63 -16.54
N LYS A 98 16.55 -8.85 -16.06
CA LYS A 98 17.57 -9.91 -16.01
C LYS A 98 17.13 -11.20 -16.69
N GLU A 99 16.80 -11.10 -17.97
CA GLU A 99 16.94 -12.20 -18.92
C GLU A 99 17.44 -11.65 -20.25
N HIS A 100 18.75 -11.41 -20.37
CA HIS A 100 19.49 -11.41 -21.66
C HIS A 100 20.97 -11.68 -21.38
#